data_AF-G8RZA4-F1
#
_entry.id   AF-G8RZA4-F1
#
_cell.length_a   1.000
_cell.length_b   1.000
_cell.length_c   1.000
_cell.angle_alpha   90.00
_cell.angle_beta   90.00
_cell.angle_gamma   90.00
#
_symmetry.space_group_name_H-M   'P 1'
#
loop_
_entity.id
_entity.type
_entity.pdbx_description
1 polymer ?
#
loop_
_entity_poly.entity_id
_entity_poly.type
_entity_poly.pdbx_seq_one_letter_code
_entity_poly.pdbx_strand_id
1 'polypeptide(L)'
;MSRPRTRAYLIAAAAAAVLAAGAAVAVAHDRAPDPVAGQWVAPAAAALRPSPTASAKPLPAAKPPAGLPVIEYASGPSGLPADPEQNSTVAPTRALHPTTRIALYDAPGGKPRAYLPPDISGLRTVVPIVEQRDGWVAVLVPSVNRRIGWVPVGSGETVTLRDQLVAQLSEHALIWLRDGQEQQRWTVATGSKATPTPVGRTYVMGTTPLKGDIYLNMGALVLGSVPEQPEKMAAVFQLAHTGIHAWYNKSAFGHSVSNGCLRMPKAAQQKLLDEIPPGTTLTVLS
;
A
#
# COMPACT_ATOMS: atom_id res chain seq x y z
N MET A 1 -82.14 16.12 -2.79
CA MET A 1 -82.50 16.23 -1.35
C MET A 1 -81.28 16.77 -0.59
N SER A 2 -81.50 17.41 0.58
CA SER A 2 -80.56 17.67 1.69
C SER A 2 -79.12 18.16 1.44
N ARG A 3 -78.89 19.46 1.73
CA ARG A 3 -77.71 19.99 2.47
C ARG A 3 -77.88 19.69 3.99
N PRO A 4 -77.00 20.10 4.95
CA PRO A 4 -75.67 20.76 4.92
C PRO A 4 -74.58 19.82 5.53
N ARG A 5 -73.36 20.17 6.01
CA ARG A 5 -72.59 21.41 6.35
C ARG A 5 -71.15 21.24 5.80
N THR A 6 -70.24 22.20 5.59
CA THR A 6 -69.90 23.55 6.12
C THR A 6 -69.06 23.58 7.42
N ARG A 7 -67.85 24.19 7.33
CA ARG A 7 -66.80 24.39 8.36
C ARG A 7 -65.97 23.11 8.68
N ALA A 8 -64.70 23.20 9.06
CA ALA A 8 -63.90 24.36 9.49
C ALA A 8 -62.56 24.55 8.74
N TYR A 9 -61.96 25.73 8.91
CA TYR A 9 -60.60 26.08 8.45
C TYR A 9 -59.54 25.56 9.42
N LEU A 10 -58.36 25.21 8.91
CA LEU A 10 -57.09 25.51 9.57
C LEU A 10 -56.04 25.91 8.52
N ILE A 11 -55.62 27.17 8.56
CA ILE A 11 -54.40 27.66 7.88
C ILE A 11 -53.31 27.67 8.94
N ALA A 12 -52.22 26.92 8.72
CA ALA A 12 -51.02 27.00 9.55
C ALA A 12 -50.04 27.99 8.91
N ALA A 13 -50.16 29.27 9.28
CA ALA A 13 -49.20 30.31 8.90
C ALA A 13 -47.96 30.27 9.81
N ALA A 14 -46.86 30.89 9.35
CA ALA A 14 -45.57 30.81 10.00
C ALA A 14 -45.46 31.57 11.34
N ALA A 15 -44.54 31.11 12.19
CA ALA A 15 -43.90 31.93 13.21
C ALA A 15 -42.41 31.55 13.28
N ALA A 16 -41.54 32.46 12.83
CA ALA A 16 -40.10 32.35 13.06
C ALA A 16 -39.75 33.02 14.38
N ALA A 17 -38.98 32.34 15.24
CA ALA A 17 -38.50 32.90 16.50
C ALA A 17 -37.01 33.21 16.40
N VAL A 18 -36.68 34.46 16.09
CA VAL A 18 -35.32 34.99 16.22
C VAL A 18 -35.15 35.57 17.63
N LEU A 19 -34.14 35.10 18.36
CA LEU A 19 -33.52 35.87 19.43
C LEU A 19 -32.00 35.73 19.32
N ALA A 20 -31.29 36.85 19.45
CA ALA A 20 -29.84 36.92 19.35
C ALA A 20 -29.29 37.87 20.43
N ALA A 21 -28.41 37.33 21.28
CA ALA A 21 -27.45 38.05 22.12
C ALA A 21 -26.44 37.02 22.68
N GLY A 22 -25.15 37.28 22.79
CA GLY A 22 -24.39 38.47 22.38
C GLY A 22 -22.93 38.12 22.09
N ALA A 23 -22.15 39.07 21.59
CA ALA A 23 -20.79 38.82 21.14
C ALA A 23 -19.77 38.74 22.31
N ALA A 24 -18.81 37.83 22.18
CA ALA A 24 -17.53 37.88 22.88
C ALA A 24 -16.41 37.96 21.83
N VAL A 25 -15.86 39.15 21.62
CA VAL A 25 -14.76 39.37 20.67
C VAL A 25 -13.44 38.93 21.32
N ALA A 26 -13.10 37.65 21.17
CA ALA A 26 -11.79 37.13 21.52
C ALA A 26 -10.82 37.33 20.34
N VAL A 27 -10.00 38.37 20.39
CA VAL A 27 -8.90 38.57 19.42
C VAL A 27 -7.79 37.58 19.73
N ALA A 28 -7.88 36.38 19.17
CA ALA A 28 -6.79 35.42 19.13
C ALA A 28 -5.92 35.70 17.89
N HIS A 29 -4.61 35.90 18.08
CA HIS A 29 -3.66 36.01 16.98
C HIS A 29 -3.63 34.74 16.12
N ASP A 30 -3.25 34.91 14.86
CA ASP A 30 -2.86 33.84 13.94
C ASP A 30 -1.75 32.97 14.56
N ARG A 31 -2.15 31.87 15.20
CA ARG A 31 -1.30 30.71 15.33
C ARG A 31 -1.50 29.87 14.08
N ALA A 32 -0.44 29.73 13.28
CA ALA A 32 -0.37 28.64 12.31
C ALA A 32 -0.64 27.31 13.04
N PRO A 33 -1.36 26.36 12.41
CA PRO A 33 -1.60 25.07 13.04
C PRO A 33 -0.27 24.36 13.30
N ASP A 34 -0.01 24.03 14.57
CA ASP A 34 1.18 23.29 14.96
C ASP A 34 1.23 21.97 14.16
N PRO A 35 2.38 21.60 13.57
CA PRO A 35 2.50 20.33 12.88
C PRO A 35 2.40 19.20 13.92
N VAL A 36 1.28 18.47 13.90
CA VAL A 36 1.09 17.26 14.72
C VAL A 36 1.94 16.13 14.14
N ALA A 37 3.26 16.25 14.36
CA ALA A 37 4.29 15.30 13.96
C ALA A 37 4.27 14.07 14.88
N GLY A 38 3.14 13.36 14.90
CA GLY A 38 3.04 12.04 15.52
C GLY A 38 3.99 11.08 14.80
N GLN A 39 5.00 10.57 15.50
CA GLN A 39 5.96 9.61 14.97
C GLN A 39 5.36 8.19 14.90
N TRP A 40 4.33 8.03 14.06
CA TRP A 40 3.75 6.73 13.70
C TRP A 40 4.70 5.90 12.82
N VAL A 41 5.61 6.57 12.11
CA VAL A 41 6.66 5.96 11.30
C VAL A 41 7.96 5.93 12.11
N ALA A 42 8.47 4.72 12.39
CA ALA A 42 9.79 4.57 12.97
C ALA A 42 10.85 4.94 11.91
N PRO A 43 11.79 5.87 12.17
CA PRO A 43 12.82 6.23 11.20
C PRO A 43 13.69 5.02 10.85
N ALA A 44 14.17 4.97 9.60
CA ALA A 44 15.04 3.90 9.09
C ALA A 44 16.38 3.74 9.86
N ALA A 45 16.66 4.63 10.83
CA ALA A 45 17.72 4.52 11.83
C ALA A 45 17.53 3.35 12.82
N ALA A 46 16.47 2.53 12.70
CA ALA A 46 16.48 1.16 13.18
C ALA A 46 17.26 0.26 12.20
N ALA A 47 18.59 0.39 12.18
CA ALA A 47 19.45 -0.55 11.46
C ALA A 47 19.11 -1.99 11.87
N LEU A 48 19.08 -2.92 10.91
CA LEU A 48 18.83 -4.36 11.11
C LEU A 48 19.50 -4.82 12.40
N ARG A 49 18.71 -5.10 13.45
CA ARG A 49 19.25 -5.43 14.77
C ARG A 49 20.21 -6.60 14.60
N PRO A 50 21.53 -6.43 14.84
CA PRO A 50 22.45 -7.52 14.68
C PRO A 50 22.18 -8.53 15.79
N SER A 51 21.47 -9.60 15.47
CA SER A 51 21.36 -10.77 16.35
C SER A 51 22.78 -11.18 16.76
N PRO A 52 23.08 -11.29 18.07
CA PRO A 52 24.45 -11.51 18.56
C PRO A 52 24.87 -12.98 18.37
N THR A 53 24.91 -13.44 17.12
CA THR A 53 25.35 -14.77 16.68
C THR A 53 26.54 -14.58 15.73
N ALA A 54 27.74 -14.53 16.31
CA ALA A 54 28.97 -14.39 15.53
C ALA A 54 29.21 -15.59 14.61
N SER A 55 29.68 -15.32 13.38
CA SER A 55 30.38 -16.27 12.50
C SER A 55 29.74 -17.65 12.27
N ALA A 56 28.41 -17.76 12.34
CA ALA A 56 27.72 -18.94 11.84
C ALA A 56 27.97 -19.09 10.33
N LYS A 57 28.52 -20.24 9.91
CA LYS A 57 28.70 -20.56 8.49
C LYS A 57 27.33 -20.52 7.79
N PRO A 58 27.18 -19.87 6.63
CA PRO A 58 25.89 -19.77 5.93
C PRO A 58 25.19 -21.12 5.79
N LEU A 59 23.90 -21.17 6.17
CA LEU A 59 23.12 -22.40 6.07
C LEU A 59 23.02 -22.82 4.59
N PRO A 60 23.31 -24.09 4.24
CA PRO A 60 23.40 -24.52 2.85
C PRO A 60 22.02 -24.52 2.18
N ALA A 61 21.96 -24.03 0.94
CA ALA A 61 20.75 -24.07 0.13
C ALA A 61 20.52 -25.46 -0.48
N ALA A 62 19.37 -26.07 -0.21
CA ALA A 62 18.95 -27.31 -0.85
C ALA A 62 18.69 -27.10 -2.35
N LYS A 63 19.19 -27.98 -3.23
CA LYS A 63 19.04 -27.82 -4.69
C LYS A 63 17.54 -27.75 -5.08
N PRO A 64 17.08 -26.67 -5.74
CA PRO A 64 15.67 -26.51 -6.10
C PRO A 64 15.24 -27.48 -7.22
N PRO A 65 14.11 -28.19 -7.08
CA PRO A 65 13.50 -28.94 -8.17
C PRO A 65 13.09 -28.04 -9.35
N ALA A 66 13.29 -28.52 -10.58
CA ALA A 66 13.02 -27.74 -11.78
C ALA A 66 11.53 -27.36 -11.97
N GLY A 67 10.62 -28.21 -11.48
CA GLY A 67 9.16 -28.06 -11.60
C GLY A 67 8.48 -27.31 -10.44
N LEU A 68 9.22 -26.47 -9.68
CA LEU A 68 8.58 -25.55 -8.74
C LEU A 68 7.78 -24.46 -9.48
N PRO A 69 6.68 -23.96 -8.91
CA PRO A 69 5.91 -22.86 -9.50
C PRO A 69 6.79 -21.61 -9.65
N VAL A 70 6.60 -20.87 -10.75
CA VAL A 70 7.17 -19.54 -10.94
C VAL A 70 6.16 -18.51 -10.40
N ILE A 71 6.64 -17.42 -9.80
CA ILE A 71 5.79 -16.29 -9.45
C ILE A 71 5.34 -15.58 -10.71
N GLU A 72 4.03 -15.39 -10.84
CA GLU A 72 3.40 -14.65 -11.93
C GLU A 72 2.63 -13.45 -11.37
N TYR A 73 2.15 -12.57 -12.26
CA TYR A 73 1.28 -11.46 -11.87
C TYR A 73 -0.06 -11.97 -11.33
N ALA A 74 -0.74 -12.84 -12.08
CA ALA A 74 -2.05 -13.35 -11.69
C ALA A 74 -2.02 -14.41 -10.56
N SER A 75 -0.84 -14.96 -10.20
CA SER A 75 -0.76 -16.01 -9.18
C SER A 75 0.56 -16.02 -8.41
N GLY A 76 0.46 -16.13 -7.08
CA GLY A 76 1.59 -16.33 -6.18
C GLY A 76 1.61 -17.75 -5.58
N PRO A 77 2.80 -18.28 -5.24
CA PRO A 77 3.01 -19.67 -4.85
C PRO A 77 2.62 -19.98 -3.38
N SER A 78 2.21 -21.22 -3.11
CA SER A 78 1.67 -21.61 -1.81
C SER A 78 2.72 -22.07 -0.78
N GLY A 79 2.49 -21.69 0.48
CA GLY A 79 3.28 -22.13 1.62
C GLY A 79 4.68 -21.52 1.72
N LEU A 80 4.90 -20.36 1.12
CA LEU A 80 5.89 -19.42 1.64
C LEU A 80 5.47 -18.95 3.06
N PRO A 81 6.41 -18.65 3.96
CA PRO A 81 6.12 -18.17 5.31
C PRO A 81 5.35 -16.84 5.29
N ALA A 82 4.59 -16.61 6.36
CA ALA A 82 4.04 -15.30 6.64
C ALA A 82 5.17 -14.32 6.99
N ASP A 83 4.98 -13.04 6.66
CA ASP A 83 5.84 -11.96 7.13
C ASP A 83 5.59 -11.71 8.63
N PRO A 84 6.55 -11.97 9.54
CA PRO A 84 6.36 -11.74 10.98
C PRO A 84 6.21 -10.26 11.31
N GLU A 85 6.80 -9.38 10.49
CA GLU A 85 6.85 -7.93 10.66
C GLU A 85 5.90 -7.23 9.65
N GLN A 86 4.82 -7.92 9.26
CA GLN A 86 3.86 -7.48 8.23
C GLN A 86 3.24 -6.09 8.47
N ASN A 87 3.24 -5.57 9.69
CA ASN A 87 2.68 -4.25 10.04
C ASN A 87 3.78 -3.20 10.34
N SER A 88 5.06 -3.54 10.14
CA SER A 88 6.17 -2.67 10.50
C SER A 88 6.21 -1.39 9.65
N THR A 89 6.38 -0.25 10.32
CA THR A 89 6.60 1.06 9.66
C THR A 89 8.09 1.37 9.43
N VAL A 90 9.01 0.49 9.85
CA VAL A 90 10.44 0.61 9.53
C VAL A 90 10.65 0.37 8.03
N ALA A 91 11.13 1.38 7.30
CA ALA A 91 11.40 1.28 5.87
C ALA A 91 12.56 0.30 5.57
N PRO A 92 12.36 -0.70 4.68
CA PRO A 92 13.46 -1.44 4.09
C PRO A 92 14.36 -0.50 3.29
N THR A 93 15.65 -0.45 3.62
CA THR A 93 16.66 0.40 2.94
C THR A 93 17.36 -0.30 1.76
N ARG A 94 17.02 -1.57 1.51
CA ARG A 94 17.60 -2.39 0.43
C ARG A 94 16.53 -3.26 -0.21
N ALA A 95 16.68 -3.53 -1.49
CA ALA A 95 15.93 -4.52 -2.26
C ALA A 95 16.89 -5.48 -2.98
N LEU A 96 16.38 -6.65 -3.34
CA LEU A 96 17.04 -7.60 -4.22
C LEU A 96 16.48 -7.43 -5.64
N HIS A 97 17.35 -7.46 -6.64
CA HIS A 97 16.99 -7.64 -8.04
C HIS A 97 17.60 -8.96 -8.56
N PRO A 98 16.78 -9.96 -8.96
CA PRO A 98 17.29 -11.16 -9.61
C PRO A 98 17.76 -10.81 -11.03
N THR A 99 19.01 -11.13 -11.37
CA THR A 99 19.51 -11.08 -12.76
C THR A 99 19.20 -12.36 -13.54
N THR A 100 18.79 -13.42 -12.83
CA THR A 100 18.33 -14.71 -13.36
C THR A 100 17.18 -15.23 -12.49
N ARG A 101 16.55 -16.34 -12.88
CA ARG A 101 15.44 -16.94 -12.12
C ARG A 101 15.95 -17.66 -10.86
N ILE A 102 15.75 -17.06 -9.68
CA ILE A 102 16.21 -17.58 -8.39
C ILE A 102 15.13 -18.35 -7.64
N ALA A 103 15.50 -19.30 -6.78
CA ALA A 103 14.55 -20.04 -5.95
C ALA A 103 14.29 -19.33 -4.62
N LEU A 104 13.02 -19.24 -4.22
CA LEU A 104 12.59 -18.77 -2.89
C LEU A 104 12.35 -19.97 -1.95
N TYR A 105 12.81 -19.86 -0.71
CA TYR A 105 12.76 -20.92 0.30
C TYR A 105 11.84 -20.52 1.45
N ASP A 106 11.31 -21.51 2.18
CA ASP A 106 10.42 -21.26 3.33
C ASP A 106 11.14 -20.89 4.64
N ALA A 107 12.46 -21.11 4.72
CA ALA A 107 13.34 -20.68 5.80
C ALA A 107 14.80 -20.60 5.30
N PRO A 108 15.73 -19.98 6.06
CA PRO A 108 17.17 -20.17 5.85
C PRO A 108 17.53 -21.66 5.87
N GLY A 109 18.15 -22.18 4.80
CA GLY A 109 18.42 -23.61 4.63
C GLY A 109 17.16 -24.50 4.51
N GLY A 110 15.98 -23.90 4.33
CA GLY A 110 14.69 -24.58 4.27
C GLY A 110 14.39 -25.27 2.94
N LYS A 111 13.10 -25.48 2.64
CA LYS A 111 12.65 -26.09 1.40
C LYS A 111 12.40 -25.00 0.34
N PRO A 112 12.92 -25.14 -0.89
CA PRO A 112 12.58 -24.25 -1.99
C PRO A 112 11.12 -24.46 -2.41
N ARG A 113 10.36 -23.37 -2.53
CA ARG A 113 8.91 -23.34 -2.71
C ARG A 113 8.48 -22.87 -4.10
N ALA A 114 9.27 -21.97 -4.67
CA ALA A 114 8.94 -21.28 -5.91
C ALA A 114 10.20 -20.70 -6.57
N TYR A 115 10.02 -20.20 -7.79
CA TYR A 115 10.99 -19.39 -8.52
C TYR A 115 10.52 -17.94 -8.64
N LEU A 116 11.41 -16.99 -8.32
CA LEU A 116 11.26 -15.57 -8.60
C LEU A 116 12.03 -15.22 -9.90
N PRO A 117 11.35 -14.78 -10.97
CA PRO A 117 12.00 -14.38 -12.23
C PRO A 117 12.60 -12.95 -12.15
N PRO A 118 13.53 -12.59 -13.06
CA PRO A 118 14.09 -11.24 -13.14
C PRO A 118 13.04 -10.17 -13.51
N ASP A 119 11.97 -10.58 -14.19
CA ASP A 119 10.86 -9.73 -14.62
C ASP A 119 9.51 -10.46 -14.46
N ILE A 120 8.46 -9.73 -14.09
CA ILE A 120 7.08 -10.22 -13.96
C ILE A 120 6.16 -9.33 -14.81
N SER A 121 5.56 -9.90 -15.86
CA SER A 121 4.67 -9.16 -16.79
C SER A 121 5.30 -7.89 -17.41
N GLY A 122 6.63 -7.91 -17.64
CA GLY A 122 7.39 -6.76 -18.14
C GLY A 122 7.78 -5.72 -17.08
N LEU A 123 7.45 -5.94 -15.81
CA LEU A 123 7.99 -5.15 -14.69
C LEU A 123 9.27 -5.80 -14.15
N ARG A 124 10.36 -5.03 -14.06
CA ARG A 124 11.63 -5.47 -13.46
C ARG A 124 11.41 -5.85 -12.00
N THR A 125 11.72 -7.09 -11.64
CA THR A 125 11.60 -7.57 -10.26
C THR A 125 12.59 -6.86 -9.35
N VAL A 126 12.09 -5.98 -8.48
CA VAL A 126 12.86 -5.34 -7.40
C VAL A 126 12.07 -5.53 -6.10
N VAL A 127 12.55 -6.41 -5.22
CA VAL A 127 11.81 -6.87 -4.03
C VAL A 127 12.49 -6.43 -2.72
N PRO A 128 11.81 -5.69 -1.82
CA PRO A 128 12.41 -5.24 -0.56
C PRO A 128 12.96 -6.36 0.31
N ILE A 129 14.17 -6.18 0.84
CA ILE A 129 14.82 -7.06 1.80
C ILE A 129 14.37 -6.64 3.21
N VAL A 130 13.66 -7.52 3.91
CA VAL A 130 13.01 -7.21 5.20
C VAL A 130 13.62 -7.91 6.41
N GLU A 131 14.40 -8.97 6.20
CA GLU A 131 15.18 -9.64 7.24
C GLU A 131 16.52 -10.15 6.66
N GLN A 132 17.55 -10.28 7.50
CA GLN A 132 18.82 -10.91 7.14
C GLN A 132 19.36 -11.71 8.34
N ARG A 133 19.60 -13.02 8.16
CA ARG A 133 20.19 -13.92 9.17
C ARG A 133 20.82 -15.14 8.52
N ASP A 134 21.78 -15.78 9.20
CA ASP A 134 22.34 -17.11 8.86
C ASP A 134 22.93 -17.25 7.43
N GLY A 135 23.30 -16.14 6.79
CA GLY A 135 23.76 -16.08 5.39
C GLY A 135 22.65 -15.91 4.34
N TRP A 136 21.42 -15.64 4.77
CA TRP A 136 20.21 -15.49 3.95
C TRP A 136 19.55 -14.12 4.15
N VAL A 137 18.78 -13.69 3.16
CA VAL A 137 17.85 -12.55 3.23
C VAL A 137 16.42 -13.00 2.98
N ALA A 138 15.47 -12.39 3.69
CA ALA A 138 14.05 -12.49 3.39
C ALA A 138 13.62 -11.32 2.52
N VAL A 139 12.91 -11.60 1.42
CA VAL A 139 12.34 -10.58 0.53
C VAL A 139 10.81 -10.62 0.54
N LEU A 140 10.16 -9.46 0.40
CA LEU A 140 8.71 -9.41 0.14
C LEU A 140 8.39 -10.07 -1.20
N VAL A 141 7.24 -10.75 -1.28
CA VAL A 141 6.83 -11.52 -2.46
C VAL A 141 5.54 -10.94 -3.05
N PRO A 142 5.46 -10.67 -4.36
CA PRO A 142 4.24 -10.16 -4.99
C PRO A 142 3.21 -11.27 -5.17
N SER A 143 1.97 -10.88 -5.43
CA SER A 143 0.86 -11.78 -5.81
C SER A 143 0.39 -12.72 -4.69
N VAL A 144 0.99 -12.63 -3.50
CA VAL A 144 0.60 -13.30 -2.25
C VAL A 144 0.80 -12.38 -1.04
N ASN A 145 -0.29 -11.81 -0.53
CA ASN A 145 -0.24 -10.78 0.52
C ASN A 145 0.50 -11.27 1.79
N ARG A 146 1.39 -10.40 2.30
CA ARG A 146 2.12 -10.56 3.58
C ARG A 146 2.91 -11.89 3.65
N ARG A 147 3.58 -12.24 2.55
CA ARG A 147 4.51 -13.37 2.45
C ARG A 147 5.93 -12.91 2.18
N ILE A 148 6.88 -13.66 2.73
CA ILE A 148 8.32 -13.50 2.46
C ILE A 148 8.89 -14.76 1.82
N GLY A 149 9.92 -14.58 1.00
CA GLY A 149 10.73 -15.66 0.45
C GLY A 149 12.17 -15.53 0.91
N TRP A 150 12.78 -16.62 1.36
CA TRP A 150 14.18 -16.63 1.76
C TRP A 150 15.07 -16.95 0.56
N VAL A 151 16.18 -16.21 0.41
CA VAL A 151 17.24 -16.53 -0.57
C VAL A 151 18.64 -16.37 0.07
N PRO A 152 19.66 -17.09 -0.40
CA PRO A 152 21.05 -16.85 0.02
C PRO A 152 21.51 -15.44 -0.32
N VAL A 153 22.36 -14.84 0.52
CA VAL A 153 23.05 -13.58 0.21
C VAL A 153 23.87 -13.76 -1.08
N GLY A 154 23.81 -12.77 -1.98
CA GLY A 154 24.48 -12.83 -3.28
C GLY A 154 23.70 -13.54 -4.40
N SER A 155 22.44 -13.95 -4.18
CA SER A 155 21.60 -14.53 -5.25
C SER A 155 21.19 -13.53 -6.36
N GLY A 156 21.50 -12.25 -6.21
CA GLY A 156 21.14 -11.19 -7.16
C GLY A 156 21.77 -9.85 -6.78
N GLU A 157 21.50 -8.82 -7.58
CA GLU A 157 21.94 -7.45 -7.32
C GLU A 157 21.23 -6.87 -6.10
N THR A 158 21.92 -6.01 -5.34
CA THR A 158 21.32 -5.24 -4.24
C THR A 158 21.06 -3.82 -4.70
N VAL A 159 19.80 -3.40 -4.62
CA VAL A 159 19.34 -2.03 -4.93
C VAL A 159 19.16 -1.27 -3.61
N THR A 160 19.63 -0.03 -3.53
CA THR A 160 19.36 0.85 -2.38
C THR A 160 17.96 1.45 -2.48
N LEU A 161 17.19 1.38 -1.40
CA LEU A 161 15.89 2.03 -1.27
C LEU A 161 16.03 3.25 -0.36
N ARG A 162 15.44 4.38 -0.78
CA ARG A 162 15.38 5.63 -0.01
C ARG A 162 13.95 6.10 0.27
N ASP A 163 13.02 5.69 -0.58
CA ASP A 163 11.62 6.09 -0.53
C ASP A 163 10.75 5.08 0.21
N GLN A 164 9.77 5.60 0.95
CA GLN A 164 8.72 4.85 1.62
C GLN A 164 7.38 5.55 1.38
N LEU A 165 6.33 4.76 1.18
CA LEU A 165 4.95 5.21 1.23
C LEU A 165 4.28 4.67 2.51
N VAL A 166 3.43 5.48 3.14
CA VAL A 166 2.60 5.05 4.28
C VAL A 166 1.18 5.51 4.03
N ALA A 167 0.24 4.57 3.97
CA ALA A 167 -1.18 4.86 3.85
C ALA A 167 -1.85 4.68 5.21
N GLN A 168 -2.63 5.67 5.65
CA GLN A 168 -3.47 5.61 6.84
C GLN A 168 -4.93 5.58 6.38
N LEU A 169 -5.58 4.42 6.47
CA LEU A 169 -6.92 4.21 5.90
C LEU A 169 -8.00 4.99 6.67
N SER A 170 -7.83 5.11 7.99
CA SER A 170 -8.65 5.89 8.92
C SER A 170 -8.57 7.41 8.71
N GLU A 171 -7.41 7.95 8.33
CA GLU A 171 -7.23 9.37 7.96
C GLU A 171 -7.50 9.65 6.47
N HIS A 172 -7.73 8.61 5.66
CA HIS A 172 -7.72 8.67 4.18
C HIS A 172 -6.46 9.35 3.62
N ALA A 173 -5.31 9.16 4.26
CA ALA A 173 -4.05 9.80 3.93
C ALA A 173 -3.07 8.85 3.23
N LEU A 174 -2.33 9.37 2.25
CA LEU A 174 -1.09 8.77 1.75
C LEU A 174 0.06 9.74 2.01
N ILE A 175 1.10 9.24 2.66
CA ILE A 175 2.32 9.97 3.01
C ILE A 175 3.48 9.37 2.20
N TRP A 176 4.32 10.22 1.62
CA TRP A 176 5.59 9.84 1.02
C TRP A 176 6.73 10.36 1.90
N LEU A 177 7.65 9.47 2.27
CA LEU A 177 8.88 9.78 2.99
C LEU A 177 10.10 9.42 2.12
N ARG A 178 11.16 10.22 2.24
CA ARG A 178 12.49 9.95 1.67
C ARG A 178 13.53 10.04 2.77
N ASP A 179 14.36 9.01 2.92
CA ASP A 179 15.30 8.81 4.03
C ASP A 179 14.66 9.01 5.44
N GLY A 180 13.37 8.66 5.56
CA GLY A 180 12.58 8.83 6.79
C GLY A 180 12.02 10.24 7.04
N GLN A 181 12.21 11.20 6.13
CA GLN A 181 11.63 12.55 6.21
C GLN A 181 10.38 12.65 5.33
N GLU A 182 9.25 13.11 5.88
CA GLU A 182 8.01 13.36 5.12
C GLU A 182 8.27 14.40 4.01
N GLN A 183 8.04 14.01 2.76
CA GLN A 183 8.21 14.85 1.58
C GLN A 183 6.89 15.52 1.18
N GLN A 184 5.83 14.72 1.08
CA GLN A 184 4.46 15.17 0.79
C GLN A 184 3.43 14.22 1.41
N ARG A 185 2.23 14.76 1.64
CA ARG A 185 1.05 14.06 2.14
C ARG A 185 -0.16 14.47 1.32
N TRP A 186 -1.01 13.52 0.98
CA TRP A 186 -2.22 13.75 0.16
C TRP A 186 -3.42 13.00 0.73
N THR A 187 -4.59 13.63 0.68
CA THR A 187 -5.88 12.95 0.86
C THR A 187 -6.17 12.06 -0.35
N VAL A 188 -6.55 10.80 -0.11
CA VAL A 188 -6.84 9.79 -1.13
C VAL A 188 -8.25 9.20 -0.93
N ALA A 189 -8.73 8.39 -1.87
CA ALA A 189 -9.85 7.48 -1.64
C ALA A 189 -9.32 6.07 -1.40
N THR A 190 -9.90 5.36 -0.42
CA THR A 190 -9.48 4.01 0.00
C THR A 190 -10.51 2.95 -0.38
N GLY A 191 -10.19 1.67 -0.22
CA GLY A 191 -11.09 0.56 -0.51
C GLY A 191 -12.37 0.59 0.33
N SER A 192 -13.49 0.19 -0.26
CA SER A 192 -14.79 0.14 0.41
C SER A 192 -14.88 -1.00 1.44
N LYS A 193 -15.92 -1.01 2.28
CA LYS A 193 -16.18 -2.15 3.19
C LYS A 193 -16.41 -3.49 2.47
N ALA A 194 -16.83 -3.47 1.19
CA ALA A 194 -16.99 -4.68 0.38
C ALA A 194 -15.69 -5.11 -0.31
N THR A 195 -14.82 -4.15 -0.60
CA THR A 195 -13.59 -4.28 -1.39
C THR A 195 -12.46 -3.45 -0.75
N PRO A 196 -12.00 -3.83 0.46
CA PRO A 196 -11.09 -3.01 1.26
C PRO A 196 -9.67 -2.96 0.68
N THR A 197 -8.92 -1.91 1.04
CA THR A 197 -7.47 -1.87 0.78
C THR A 197 -6.78 -2.89 1.69
N PRO A 198 -5.93 -3.80 1.17
CA PRO A 198 -5.15 -4.72 1.99
C PRO A 198 -4.29 -3.99 3.01
N VAL A 199 -4.39 -4.37 4.28
CA VAL A 199 -3.57 -3.83 5.38
C VAL A 199 -2.23 -4.56 5.51
N GLY A 200 -1.27 -3.93 6.16
CA GLY A 200 0.12 -4.39 6.27
C GLY A 200 1.01 -3.84 5.15
N ARG A 201 2.27 -4.31 5.10
CA ARG A 201 3.26 -3.85 4.13
C ARG A 201 3.23 -4.64 2.83
N THR A 202 3.42 -3.89 1.76
CA THR A 202 3.50 -4.27 0.35
C THR A 202 4.56 -3.37 -0.31
N TYR A 203 4.73 -3.41 -1.62
CA TYR A 203 5.71 -2.57 -2.30
C TYR A 203 5.29 -2.28 -3.74
N VAL A 204 5.84 -1.23 -4.34
CA VAL A 204 5.64 -0.88 -5.74
C VAL A 204 6.42 -1.86 -6.63
N MET A 205 5.72 -2.67 -7.42
CA MET A 205 6.34 -3.54 -8.44
C MET A 205 6.85 -2.73 -9.63
N GLY A 206 6.19 -1.61 -9.94
CA GLY A 206 6.55 -0.72 -11.04
C GLY A 206 5.35 0.07 -11.55
N THR A 207 5.50 0.67 -12.73
CA THR A 207 4.49 1.50 -13.37
C THR A 207 3.78 0.75 -14.50
N THR A 208 2.47 0.90 -14.63
CA THR A 208 1.70 0.42 -15.80
C THR A 208 0.81 1.52 -16.37
N PRO A 209 0.60 1.57 -17.70
CA PRO A 209 -0.27 2.58 -18.31
C PRO A 209 -1.75 2.25 -18.08
N LEU A 210 -2.51 3.17 -17.47
CA LEU A 210 -3.97 3.11 -17.50
C LEU A 210 -4.52 4.06 -18.57
N LYS A 211 -5.59 3.63 -19.22
CA LYS A 211 -6.30 4.38 -20.29
C LYS A 211 -7.74 4.63 -19.89
N GLY A 212 -8.29 5.75 -20.34
CA GLY A 212 -9.65 6.20 -20.05
C GLY A 212 -9.68 7.36 -19.05
N ASP A 213 -10.65 8.24 -19.24
CA ASP A 213 -10.68 9.55 -18.59
C ASP A 213 -10.91 9.48 -17.07
N ILE A 214 -11.49 8.38 -16.57
CA ILE A 214 -11.61 8.14 -15.13
C ILE A 214 -10.26 8.05 -14.41
N TYR A 215 -9.21 7.63 -15.13
CA TYR A 215 -7.81 7.59 -14.68
C TYR A 215 -7.01 8.81 -15.17
N LEU A 216 -7.68 9.79 -15.80
CA LEU A 216 -7.08 10.97 -16.43
C LEU A 216 -5.97 10.63 -17.46
N ASN A 217 -6.04 9.43 -18.04
CA ASN A 217 -5.03 8.83 -18.94
C ASN A 217 -3.59 8.83 -18.37
N MET A 218 -3.46 8.62 -17.05
CA MET A 218 -2.19 8.51 -16.34
C MET A 218 -1.85 7.06 -15.99
N GLY A 219 -0.55 6.75 -15.85
CA GLY A 219 -0.11 5.45 -15.32
C GLY A 219 -0.47 5.25 -13.85
N ALA A 220 -0.48 3.99 -13.41
CA ALA A 220 -0.60 3.59 -12.02
C ALA A 220 0.73 3.07 -11.48
N LEU A 221 0.97 3.23 -10.17
CA LEU A 221 1.91 2.38 -9.44
C LEU A 221 1.19 1.06 -9.15
N VAL A 222 1.72 -0.06 -9.63
CA VAL A 222 1.23 -1.40 -9.28
C VAL A 222 1.88 -1.85 -7.98
N LEU A 223 1.08 -2.32 -7.03
CA LEU A 223 1.55 -2.81 -5.73
C LEU A 223 1.67 -4.34 -5.76
N GLY A 224 2.60 -4.92 -4.99
CA GLY A 224 2.75 -6.38 -4.84
C GLY A 224 1.53 -7.08 -4.22
N SER A 225 0.57 -6.33 -3.69
CA SER A 225 -0.63 -6.80 -3.01
C SER A 225 -1.82 -6.97 -3.95
N VAL A 226 -2.56 -8.06 -3.78
CA VAL A 226 -3.84 -8.37 -4.45
C VAL A 226 -5.02 -8.14 -3.49
N PRO A 227 -6.28 -8.08 -3.95
CA PRO A 227 -7.45 -8.05 -3.07
C PRO A 227 -7.49 -9.25 -2.10
N GLU A 228 -7.88 -9.03 -0.84
CA GLU A 228 -8.01 -10.10 0.17
C GLU A 228 -9.11 -11.13 -0.17
N GLN A 229 -10.10 -10.70 -0.95
CA GLN A 229 -11.30 -11.45 -1.34
C GLN A 229 -11.54 -11.18 -2.83
N PRO A 230 -10.72 -11.77 -3.73
CA PRO A 230 -10.80 -11.52 -5.17
C PRO A 230 -12.15 -11.95 -5.75
N GLU A 231 -12.84 -12.93 -5.16
CA GLU A 231 -14.17 -13.37 -5.57
C GLU A 231 -15.26 -12.29 -5.42
N LYS A 232 -15.03 -11.26 -4.59
CA LYS A 232 -15.90 -10.08 -4.46
C LYS A 232 -15.63 -8.99 -5.49
N MET A 233 -14.54 -9.11 -6.25
CA MET A 233 -14.24 -8.23 -7.36
C MET A 233 -15.01 -8.69 -8.61
N ALA A 234 -15.37 -7.74 -9.49
CA ALA A 234 -15.87 -8.10 -10.82
C ALA A 234 -14.83 -8.93 -11.58
N ALA A 235 -15.26 -9.89 -12.41
CA ALA A 235 -14.41 -10.91 -13.05
C ALA A 235 -13.07 -10.38 -13.62
N VAL A 236 -13.10 -9.25 -14.32
CA VAL A 236 -11.93 -8.58 -14.94
C VAL A 236 -10.87 -8.09 -13.93
N PHE A 237 -11.20 -7.99 -12.64
CA PHE A 237 -10.33 -7.52 -11.57
C PHE A 237 -9.98 -8.60 -10.52
N GLN A 238 -10.42 -9.84 -10.67
CA GLN A 238 -10.14 -10.91 -9.70
C GLN A 238 -8.66 -11.33 -9.69
N LEU A 239 -7.98 -11.15 -10.83
CA LEU A 239 -6.54 -11.37 -11.02
C LEU A 239 -5.74 -10.05 -11.05
N ALA A 240 -6.36 -8.94 -10.64
CA ALA A 240 -5.71 -7.64 -10.63
C ALA A 240 -4.99 -7.37 -9.31
N HIS A 241 -3.80 -6.81 -9.40
CA HIS A 241 -3.12 -6.20 -8.26
C HIS A 241 -3.84 -4.91 -7.83
N THR A 242 -3.71 -4.57 -6.55
CA THR A 242 -4.01 -3.24 -6.05
C THR A 242 -2.98 -2.22 -6.56
N GLY A 243 -3.35 -0.95 -6.63
CA GLY A 243 -2.46 0.09 -7.15
C GLY A 243 -2.74 1.47 -6.57
N ILE A 244 -1.83 2.41 -6.88
CA ILE A 244 -1.99 3.84 -6.60
C ILE A 244 -2.15 4.56 -7.94
N HIS A 245 -3.27 5.24 -8.14
CA HIS A 245 -3.61 5.85 -9.44
C HIS A 245 -4.39 7.16 -9.31
N ALA A 246 -4.31 7.97 -10.37
CA ALA A 246 -5.12 9.18 -10.50
C ALA A 246 -6.62 8.83 -10.58
N TRP A 247 -7.47 9.74 -10.10
CA TRP A 247 -8.93 9.62 -10.24
C TRP A 247 -9.57 10.95 -10.60
N TYR A 248 -10.49 10.92 -11.57
CA TYR A 248 -11.14 12.12 -12.11
C TYR A 248 -12.03 12.86 -11.10
N ASN A 249 -12.81 12.13 -10.29
CA ASN A 249 -13.77 12.73 -9.37
C ASN A 249 -13.11 13.08 -8.03
N LYS A 250 -12.98 14.39 -7.76
CA LYS A 250 -12.46 14.92 -6.49
C LYS A 250 -13.29 14.53 -5.27
N SER A 251 -14.61 14.31 -5.42
CA SER A 251 -15.51 13.93 -4.32
C SER A 251 -15.33 12.48 -3.83
N ALA A 252 -14.30 11.77 -4.30
CA ALA A 252 -13.92 10.47 -3.78
C ALA A 252 -12.85 10.55 -2.67
N PHE A 253 -12.03 11.61 -2.66
CA PHE A 253 -10.94 11.74 -1.69
C PHE A 253 -11.49 12.04 -0.29
N GLY A 254 -10.95 11.41 0.75
CA GLY A 254 -11.53 11.44 2.11
C GLY A 254 -12.59 10.37 2.35
N HIS A 255 -12.77 9.42 1.42
CA HIS A 255 -13.81 8.39 1.49
C HIS A 255 -13.34 7.00 1.06
N SER A 256 -13.97 5.98 1.66
CA SER A 256 -13.71 4.55 1.38
C SER A 256 -14.64 4.03 0.27
N VAL A 257 -14.31 4.35 -0.99
CA VAL A 257 -15.17 4.17 -2.18
C VAL A 257 -14.45 3.51 -3.38
N SER A 258 -13.28 2.93 -3.17
CA SER A 258 -12.52 2.20 -4.21
C SER A 258 -12.69 0.68 -4.10
N ASN A 259 -12.13 -0.04 -5.09
CA ASN A 259 -11.98 -1.49 -5.06
C ASN A 259 -10.55 -1.85 -4.62
N GLY A 260 -10.20 -1.52 -3.39
CA GLY A 260 -8.87 -1.73 -2.79
C GLY A 260 -7.79 -0.71 -3.18
N CYS A 261 -7.77 -0.19 -4.41
CA CYS A 261 -6.76 0.77 -4.88
C CYS A 261 -6.78 2.12 -4.14
N LEU A 262 -5.62 2.77 -4.01
CA LEU A 262 -5.53 4.15 -3.53
C LEU A 262 -5.75 5.11 -4.71
N ARG A 263 -6.79 5.93 -4.64
CA ARG A 263 -7.14 6.92 -5.67
C ARG A 263 -6.72 8.31 -5.23
N MET A 264 -5.98 9.06 -6.06
CA MET A 264 -5.42 10.34 -5.65
C MET A 264 -5.58 11.48 -6.69
N PRO A 265 -5.38 12.76 -6.31
CA PRO A 265 -5.42 13.90 -7.23
C PRO A 265 -4.39 13.81 -8.36
N LYS A 266 -4.71 14.36 -9.54
CA LYS A 266 -3.85 14.32 -10.75
C LYS A 266 -2.39 14.71 -10.49
N ALA A 267 -2.16 15.85 -9.85
CA ALA A 267 -0.81 16.37 -9.57
C ALA A 267 -0.02 15.48 -8.60
N ALA A 268 -0.71 14.83 -7.66
CA ALA A 268 -0.09 13.92 -6.72
C ALA A 268 0.30 12.59 -7.39
N GLN A 269 -0.56 12.05 -8.27
CA GLN A 269 -0.19 10.90 -9.10
C GLN A 269 1.00 11.22 -10.01
N GLN A 270 1.06 12.41 -10.60
CA GLN A 270 2.20 12.82 -11.42
C GLN A 270 3.49 12.76 -10.60
N LYS A 271 3.50 13.41 -9.42
CA LYS A 271 4.67 13.40 -8.55
C LYS A 271 5.10 11.99 -8.11
N LEU A 272 4.15 11.06 -7.90
CA LEU A 272 4.48 9.66 -7.62
C LEU A 272 5.08 8.94 -8.84
N LEU A 273 4.56 9.17 -10.06
CA LEU A 273 5.10 8.57 -11.28
C LEU A 273 6.50 9.10 -11.62
N ASP A 274 6.80 10.34 -11.24
CA ASP A 274 8.10 10.99 -11.49
C ASP A 274 9.19 10.56 -10.48
N GLU A 275 8.82 10.14 -9.27
CA GLU A 275 9.75 9.98 -8.13
C GLU A 275 9.86 8.57 -7.55
N ILE A 276 8.87 7.69 -7.73
CA ILE A 276 8.78 6.43 -6.97
C ILE A 276 9.29 5.24 -7.80
N PRO A 277 10.48 4.69 -7.49
CA PRO A 277 11.01 3.52 -8.19
C PRO A 277 10.34 2.21 -7.76
N PRO A 278 10.44 1.15 -8.59
CA PRO A 278 10.20 -0.24 -8.18
C PRO A 278 10.98 -0.58 -6.90
N GLY A 279 10.36 -1.38 -6.03
CA GLY A 279 10.90 -1.70 -4.70
C GLY A 279 10.55 -0.69 -3.61
N THR A 280 9.96 0.47 -3.92
CA THR A 280 9.47 1.39 -2.87
C THR A 280 8.42 0.69 -2.01
N THR A 281 8.66 0.62 -0.69
CA THR A 281 7.76 -0.07 0.23
C THR A 281 6.55 0.80 0.56
N LEU A 282 5.35 0.21 0.58
CA LEU A 282 4.11 0.82 1.07
C LEU A 282 3.66 0.07 2.33
N THR A 283 3.59 0.74 3.47
CA THR A 283 2.93 0.20 4.67
C THR A 283 1.51 0.76 4.76
N VAL A 284 0.50 -0.12 4.81
CA VAL A 284 -0.91 0.25 4.95
C VAL A 284 -1.37 0.02 6.40
N LEU A 285 -1.74 1.11 7.07
CA LEU A 285 -2.26 1.16 8.44
C LEU A 285 -3.77 1.41 8.42
N SER A 286 -4.51 0.83 9.38
CA SER A 286 -5.97 0.88 9.46
C SER A 286 -6.56 2.26 9.76
#